data_AF-A0A7J8K3N8-F1
#
_entry.id   AF-A0A7J8K3N8-F1
#
_cell.length_a   1.000
_cell.length_b   1.000
_cell.length_c   1.000
_cell.angle_alpha   90.00
_cell.angle_beta   90.00
_cell.angle_gamma   90.00
#
_symmetry.space_group_name_H-M   'P 1'
#
loop_
_entity.id
_entity.type
_entity.pdbx_description
1 polymer ?
#
loop_
_entity_poly.entity_id
_entity_poly.type
_entity_poly.pdbx_seq_one_letter_code
_entity_poly.pdbx_strand_id
1 'polypeptide(L)'
;MECVRQSIGEVLDFMADMHTLTRLKNHMKTCSQPLHEDTFGGHLKVGLAQIAAMEISRGNHRDNKAVIRYLPWLYHPPSAMQQGPKEFIECVSHIRLLSWLLLGSLTHNAVCPNASSPCLPIPLDAGSHVADHLIVILIGFPEQSKTSVLHMCSLFHAFIFAQLWTVYCEQSAVATNVQNQNEFSFTAILTALEFWSRVTPSILQLMAHNKVMVEMVCLHVISLMEALQECNSTIFVKLIPMWLPMIQSNIKHLSGGLQLRLQAIQNNVNHHSLRTLPGSGQSSAGLGALRKWLRCTQFKMAQVEIQSSEAASQFYPL
;
A
#
# COMPACT_ATOMS: atom_id res chain seq x y z
N MET A 1 -17.09 3.51 -24.06
CA MET A 1 -16.06 3.06 -23.09
C MET A 1 -15.28 1.83 -23.59
N GLU A 2 -15.61 1.20 -24.73
CA GLU A 2 -14.80 0.12 -25.34
C GLU A 2 -13.30 0.45 -25.52
N CYS A 3 -12.96 1.68 -25.92
CA CYS A 3 -11.57 2.09 -26.17
C CYS A 3 -10.69 1.98 -24.91
N VAL A 4 -11.22 2.34 -23.74
CA VAL A 4 -10.49 2.27 -22.46
C VAL A 4 -10.21 0.82 -22.06
N ARG A 5 -11.13 -0.10 -22.38
CA ARG A 5 -10.96 -1.52 -22.05
C ARG A 5 -9.81 -2.16 -22.81
N GLN A 6 -9.52 -1.68 -24.02
CA GLN A 6 -8.41 -2.16 -24.86
C GLN A 6 -7.05 -1.61 -24.39
N SER A 7 -7.03 -0.46 -23.72
CA SER A 7 -5.80 0.21 -23.26
C SER A 7 -5.44 -0.05 -21.79
N ILE A 8 -6.21 -0.88 -21.05
CA ILE A 8 -5.88 -1.19 -19.64
C ILE A 8 -4.49 -1.79 -19.48
N GLY A 9 -4.04 -2.65 -20.42
CA GLY A 9 -2.68 -3.18 -20.41
C GLY A 9 -1.64 -2.06 -20.45
N GLU A 10 -1.76 -1.14 -21.40
CA GLU A 10 -0.86 0.02 -21.54
C GLU A 10 -0.89 0.93 -20.32
N VAL A 11 -2.06 1.11 -19.71
CA VAL A 11 -2.20 1.88 -18.46
C VAL A 11 -1.43 1.22 -17.32
N LEU A 12 -1.53 -0.10 -17.18
CA LEU A 12 -0.79 -0.84 -16.16
C LEU A 12 0.72 -0.81 -16.41
N ASP A 13 1.16 -0.95 -17.66
CA ASP A 13 2.57 -0.83 -18.03
C ASP A 13 3.12 0.56 -17.70
N PHE A 14 2.37 1.61 -18.03
CA PHE A 14 2.71 2.99 -17.68
C PHE A 14 2.83 3.20 -16.16
N MET A 15 1.91 2.61 -15.38
CA MET A 15 1.92 2.68 -13.93
C MET A 15 3.10 1.90 -13.32
N ALA A 16 3.39 0.72 -13.84
CA ALA A 16 4.47 -0.17 -13.38
C ALA A 16 5.86 0.43 -13.64
N ASP A 17 6.02 1.14 -14.75
CA ASP A 17 7.29 1.77 -15.13
C ASP A 17 7.74 2.80 -14.08
N MET A 18 8.91 2.50 -13.49
CA MET A 18 9.57 3.31 -12.47
C MET A 18 10.05 4.67 -13.02
N HIS A 19 10.45 4.72 -14.28
CA HIS A 19 11.08 5.89 -14.88
C HIS A 19 10.08 6.91 -15.42
N THR A 20 8.82 6.52 -15.57
CA THR A 20 7.75 7.37 -16.10
C THR A 20 7.65 8.72 -15.38
N LEU A 21 7.72 8.74 -14.05
CA LEU A 21 7.60 10.01 -13.31
C LEU A 21 8.78 10.94 -13.54
N THR A 22 10.01 10.42 -13.55
CA THR A 22 11.22 11.21 -13.84
C THR A 22 11.20 11.73 -15.28
N ARG A 23 10.82 10.90 -16.26
CA ARG A 23 10.69 11.32 -17.67
C ARG A 23 9.66 12.44 -17.84
N LEU A 24 8.49 12.31 -17.20
CA LEU A 24 7.46 13.36 -17.20
C LEU A 24 7.97 14.65 -16.55
N LYS A 25 8.60 14.55 -15.38
CA LYS A 25 9.17 15.70 -14.67
C LYS A 25 10.19 16.44 -15.55
N ASN A 26 11.09 15.71 -16.22
CA ASN A 26 12.08 16.29 -17.12
C ASN A 26 11.44 16.93 -18.36
N HIS A 27 10.41 16.32 -18.93
CA HIS A 27 9.67 16.89 -20.05
C HIS A 27 8.97 18.21 -19.67
N MET A 28 8.34 18.26 -18.49
CA MET A 28 7.65 19.46 -18.01
C MET A 28 8.62 20.64 -17.82
N LYS A 29 9.82 20.37 -17.28
CA LYS A 29 10.91 21.36 -17.20
C LYS A 29 11.27 21.96 -18.55
N THR A 30 11.31 21.13 -19.59
CA THR A 30 11.64 21.60 -20.95
C THR A 30 10.52 22.40 -21.60
N CYS A 31 9.26 22.17 -21.20
CA CYS A 31 8.10 22.83 -21.79
C CYS A 31 7.66 24.12 -21.08
N SER A 32 8.36 24.57 -20.04
CA SER A 32 8.06 25.78 -19.26
C SER A 32 6.59 25.90 -18.80
N GLN A 33 5.94 24.76 -18.51
CA GLN A 33 4.54 24.76 -18.09
C GLN A 33 4.41 25.07 -16.59
N PRO A 34 3.41 25.89 -16.17
CA PRO A 34 3.25 26.35 -14.80
C PRO A 34 2.67 25.30 -13.83
N LEU A 35 2.61 24.02 -14.23
CA LEU A 35 2.15 22.96 -13.34
C LEU A 35 3.24 22.66 -12.31
N HIS A 36 2.83 22.36 -11.07
CA HIS A 36 3.77 21.99 -10.01
C HIS A 36 4.44 20.64 -10.38
N GLU A 37 5.62 20.72 -11.00
CA GLU A 37 6.30 19.59 -11.66
C GLU A 37 6.47 18.37 -10.75
N ASP A 38 6.68 18.61 -9.44
CA ASP A 38 6.87 17.55 -8.44
C ASP A 38 5.58 16.80 -8.05
N THR A 39 4.40 17.26 -8.47
CA THR A 39 3.11 16.64 -8.10
C THR A 39 2.32 16.15 -9.32
N PHE A 40 2.49 16.75 -10.50
CA PHE A 40 1.74 16.41 -11.70
C PHE A 40 1.81 14.91 -12.04
N GLY A 41 3.02 14.34 -12.11
CA GLY A 41 3.21 12.93 -12.47
C GLY A 41 2.49 11.97 -11.51
N GLY A 42 2.52 12.28 -10.20
CA GLY A 42 1.77 11.52 -9.20
C GLY A 42 0.26 11.61 -9.38
N HIS A 43 -0.26 12.80 -9.72
CA HIS A 43 -1.69 12.98 -10.01
C HIS A 43 -2.12 12.20 -11.25
N LEU A 44 -1.28 12.19 -12.29
CA LEU A 44 -1.52 11.43 -13.51
C LEU A 44 -1.57 9.92 -13.21
N LYS A 45 -0.59 9.37 -12.47
CA LYS A 45 -0.59 7.95 -12.09
C LYS A 45 -1.84 7.57 -11.28
N VAL A 46 -2.27 8.39 -10.32
CA VAL A 46 -3.51 8.11 -9.55
C VAL A 46 -4.77 8.24 -10.40
N GLY A 47 -4.83 9.20 -11.33
CA GLY A 47 -5.94 9.33 -12.28
C GLY A 47 -6.09 8.09 -13.15
N LEU A 48 -4.98 7.61 -13.71
CA LEU A 48 -4.94 6.38 -14.50
C LEU A 48 -5.23 5.14 -13.66
N ALA A 49 -4.72 5.08 -12.43
CA ALA A 49 -4.99 3.99 -11.49
C ALA A 49 -6.48 3.91 -11.12
N GLN A 50 -7.18 5.03 -10.97
CA GLN A 50 -8.63 5.02 -10.78
C GLN A 50 -9.35 4.36 -11.97
N ILE A 51 -8.96 4.70 -13.19
CA ILE A 51 -9.53 4.12 -14.42
C ILE A 51 -9.27 2.61 -14.48
N ALA A 52 -8.02 2.20 -14.29
CA ALA A 52 -7.64 0.78 -14.26
C ALA A 52 -8.38 0.01 -13.15
N ALA A 53 -8.45 0.58 -11.95
CA ALA A 53 -9.14 -0.03 -10.83
C ALA A 53 -10.63 -0.25 -11.12
N MET A 54 -11.32 0.77 -11.66
CA MET A 54 -12.73 0.66 -12.03
C MET A 54 -12.97 -0.42 -13.09
N GLU A 55 -12.15 -0.46 -14.14
CA GLU A 55 -12.35 -1.43 -15.23
C GLU A 55 -12.04 -2.87 -14.80
N ILE A 56 -10.99 -3.09 -13.99
CA ILE A 56 -10.70 -4.40 -13.42
C ILE A 56 -11.84 -4.84 -12.48
N SER A 57 -12.33 -3.94 -11.62
CA SER A 57 -13.46 -4.22 -10.71
C SER A 57 -14.71 -4.66 -11.48
N ARG A 58 -15.05 -3.96 -12.57
CA ARG A 58 -16.20 -4.30 -13.44
C ARG A 58 -16.05 -5.67 -14.10
N GLY A 59 -14.83 -6.12 -14.36
CA GLY A 59 -14.54 -7.41 -14.98
C GLY A 59 -14.41 -8.58 -13.99
N ASN A 60 -14.42 -8.34 -12.68
CA ASN A 60 -14.16 -9.36 -11.65
C ASN A 60 -15.38 -10.20 -11.21
N HIS A 61 -16.58 -9.97 -11.74
CA HIS A 61 -17.86 -10.53 -11.27
C HIS A 61 -17.85 -11.86 -10.47
N ARG A 62 -17.62 -13.03 -11.09
CA ARG A 62 -17.60 -14.32 -10.37
C ARG A 62 -16.27 -15.05 -10.43
N ASP A 63 -15.58 -15.00 -11.58
CA ASP A 63 -14.36 -15.78 -11.80
C ASP A 63 -13.09 -14.93 -11.82
N ASN A 64 -13.13 -13.68 -11.33
CA ASN A 64 -11.98 -12.77 -11.31
C ASN A 64 -11.25 -12.63 -12.67
N LYS A 65 -11.99 -12.72 -13.79
CA LYS A 65 -11.42 -12.82 -15.15
C LYS A 65 -10.51 -11.65 -15.52
N ALA A 66 -10.85 -10.44 -15.05
CA ALA A 66 -10.02 -9.27 -15.32
C ALA A 66 -8.69 -9.34 -14.57
N VAL A 67 -8.69 -9.75 -13.31
CA VAL A 67 -7.46 -9.98 -12.54
C VAL A 67 -6.61 -11.06 -13.18
N ILE A 68 -7.20 -12.19 -13.57
CA ILE A 68 -6.46 -13.27 -14.25
C ILE A 68 -5.83 -12.77 -15.57
N ARG A 69 -6.52 -11.89 -16.30
CA ARG A 69 -6.02 -11.32 -17.56
C ARG A 69 -4.89 -10.32 -17.34
N TYR A 70 -5.07 -9.38 -16.41
CA TYR A 70 -4.19 -8.21 -16.29
C TYR A 70 -3.12 -8.37 -15.21
N LEU A 71 -3.35 -9.23 -14.23
CA LEU A 71 -2.46 -9.52 -13.10
C LEU A 71 -2.30 -11.04 -12.92
N PRO A 72 -1.92 -11.81 -13.96
CA PRO A 72 -1.87 -13.28 -13.90
C PRO A 72 -0.91 -13.81 -12.82
N TRP A 73 0.12 -13.04 -12.49
CA TRP A 73 1.11 -13.33 -11.45
C TRP A 73 0.55 -13.22 -10.02
N LEU A 74 -0.60 -12.56 -9.82
CA LEU A 74 -1.15 -12.29 -8.49
C LEU A 74 -1.42 -13.59 -7.73
N TYR A 75 -2.03 -14.58 -8.38
CA TYR A 75 -2.35 -15.89 -7.81
C TYR A 75 -1.18 -16.89 -7.86
N HIS A 76 -0.01 -16.47 -8.34
CA HIS A 76 1.18 -17.32 -8.48
C HIS A 76 2.41 -16.65 -7.84
N PRO A 77 2.38 -16.38 -6.52
CA PRO A 77 3.55 -15.81 -5.83
C PRO A 77 4.74 -16.78 -5.86
N PRO A 78 6.00 -16.27 -5.86
CA PRO A 78 7.17 -17.13 -5.77
C PRO A 78 7.16 -17.99 -4.50
N SER A 79 7.54 -19.26 -4.62
CA SER A 79 7.61 -20.15 -3.47
C SER A 79 8.79 -19.79 -2.55
N ALA A 80 8.69 -20.12 -1.26
CA ALA A 80 9.77 -19.90 -0.29
C ALA A 80 11.09 -20.61 -0.65
N MET A 81 11.05 -21.65 -1.51
CA MET A 81 12.24 -22.36 -1.98
C MET A 81 12.93 -21.67 -3.19
N GLN A 82 12.27 -20.69 -3.81
CA GLN A 82 12.73 -19.98 -5.02
C GLN A 82 13.10 -18.52 -4.73
N GLN A 83 13.60 -18.22 -3.54
CA GLN A 83 13.92 -16.84 -3.15
C GLN A 83 15.32 -16.44 -3.67
N GLY A 84 15.36 -15.69 -4.77
CA GLY A 84 16.58 -15.10 -5.33
C GLY A 84 16.41 -13.61 -5.68
N PRO A 85 17.48 -12.95 -6.15
CA PRO A 85 17.45 -11.53 -6.55
C PRO A 85 16.37 -11.21 -7.60
N LYS A 86 16.09 -12.16 -8.49
CA LYS A 86 15.07 -12.03 -9.54
C LYS A 86 13.66 -12.00 -8.94
N GLU A 87 13.32 -12.99 -8.13
CA GLU A 87 12.00 -13.09 -7.50
C GLU A 87 11.76 -11.92 -6.54
N PHE A 88 12.82 -11.46 -5.86
CA PHE A 88 12.76 -10.25 -5.05
C PHE A 88 12.33 -9.02 -5.87
N ILE A 89 13.02 -8.71 -6.98
CA ILE A 89 12.73 -7.50 -7.76
C ILE A 89 11.40 -7.59 -8.51
N GLU A 90 10.99 -8.80 -8.92
CA GLU A 90 9.66 -9.07 -9.46
C GLU A 90 8.58 -8.76 -8.42
N CYS A 91 8.70 -9.29 -7.20
CA CYS A 91 7.77 -8.98 -6.10
C CYS A 91 7.76 -7.48 -5.76
N VAL A 92 8.90 -6.80 -5.76
CA VAL A 92 8.95 -5.33 -5.58
C VAL A 92 8.14 -4.61 -6.65
N SER A 93 8.29 -5.03 -7.91
CA SER A 93 7.55 -4.45 -9.05
C SER A 93 6.05 -4.70 -8.94
N HIS A 94 5.64 -5.92 -8.57
CA HIS A 94 4.26 -6.29 -8.30
C HIS A 94 3.64 -5.45 -7.18
N ILE A 95 4.31 -5.35 -6.03
CA ILE A 95 3.83 -4.58 -4.87
C ILE A 95 3.73 -3.09 -5.17
N ARG A 96 4.65 -2.53 -5.98
CA ARG A 96 4.55 -1.15 -6.46
C ARG A 96 3.32 -0.92 -7.34
N LEU A 97 3.09 -1.79 -8.32
CA LEU A 97 1.92 -1.70 -9.20
C LEU A 97 0.62 -1.83 -8.41
N LEU A 98 0.52 -2.80 -7.51
CA LEU A 98 -0.66 -2.97 -6.65
C LEU A 98 -0.87 -1.77 -5.74
N SER A 99 0.20 -1.15 -5.22
CA SER A 99 0.08 0.05 -4.39
C SER A 99 -0.59 1.19 -5.17
N TRP A 100 -0.18 1.44 -6.42
CA TRP A 100 -0.84 2.45 -7.24
C TRP A 100 -2.30 2.09 -7.54
N LEU A 101 -2.57 0.81 -7.84
CA LEU A 101 -3.91 0.33 -8.13
C LEU A 101 -4.86 0.46 -6.92
N LEU A 102 -4.42 0.08 -5.72
CA LEU A 102 -5.19 0.25 -4.49
C LEU A 102 -5.39 1.72 -4.13
N LEU A 103 -4.36 2.56 -4.32
CA LEU A 103 -4.46 4.01 -4.12
C LEU A 103 -5.51 4.63 -5.06
N GLY A 104 -5.53 4.21 -6.33
CA GLY A 104 -6.56 4.57 -7.30
C GLY A 104 -7.95 4.12 -6.85
N SER A 105 -8.09 2.84 -6.46
CA SER A 105 -9.35 2.28 -5.96
C SER A 105 -9.93 3.05 -4.77
N LEU A 106 -9.09 3.30 -3.77
CA LEU A 106 -9.45 4.04 -2.57
C LEU A 106 -9.79 5.51 -2.86
N THR A 107 -9.06 6.14 -3.79
CA THR A 107 -9.34 7.51 -4.21
C THR A 107 -10.70 7.60 -4.90
N HIS A 108 -11.01 6.67 -5.80
CA HIS A 108 -12.31 6.60 -6.45
C HIS A 108 -13.43 6.45 -5.42
N ASN A 109 -13.32 5.49 -4.50
CA ASN A 109 -14.34 5.26 -3.48
C ASN A 109 -14.51 6.47 -2.56
N ALA A 110 -13.41 7.17 -2.23
CA ALA A 110 -13.47 8.37 -1.40
C ALA A 110 -14.08 9.59 -2.11
N VAL A 111 -13.97 9.69 -3.45
CA VAL A 111 -14.55 10.78 -4.25
C VAL A 111 -16.01 10.50 -4.60
N CYS A 112 -16.34 9.24 -4.91
CA CYS A 112 -17.67 8.77 -5.30
C CYS A 112 -18.22 7.75 -4.27
N PRO A 113 -18.52 8.16 -3.02
CA PRO A 113 -18.96 7.24 -1.97
C PRO A 113 -20.33 6.59 -2.25
N ASN A 114 -21.14 7.19 -3.13
CA ASN A 114 -22.46 6.71 -3.52
C ASN A 114 -22.45 5.95 -4.85
N ALA A 115 -21.29 5.49 -5.32
CA ALA A 115 -21.21 4.67 -6.52
C ALA A 115 -22.04 3.38 -6.36
N SER A 116 -22.66 2.91 -7.44
CA SER A 116 -23.55 1.75 -7.42
C SER A 116 -22.84 0.43 -7.06
N SER A 117 -21.55 0.35 -7.30
CA SER A 117 -20.68 -0.79 -6.95
C SER A 117 -19.38 -0.27 -6.37
N PRO A 118 -18.83 -0.92 -5.33
CA PRO A 118 -17.49 -0.57 -4.85
C PRO A 118 -16.44 -0.87 -5.92
N CYS A 119 -15.42 -0.01 -5.99
CA CYS A 119 -14.22 -0.27 -6.76
C CYS A 119 -13.35 -1.23 -5.94
N LEU A 120 -13.24 -2.48 -6.41
CA LEU A 120 -12.52 -3.60 -5.80
C LEU A 120 -11.68 -4.35 -6.86
N PRO A 121 -10.57 -3.75 -7.34
CA PRO A 121 -9.77 -4.35 -8.41
C PRO A 121 -9.02 -5.60 -7.96
N ILE A 122 -8.71 -5.71 -6.67
CA ILE A 122 -8.06 -6.87 -6.07
C ILE A 122 -9.08 -7.62 -5.21
N PRO A 123 -9.48 -8.84 -5.60
CA PRO A 123 -10.37 -9.69 -4.81
C PRO A 123 -9.84 -9.92 -3.40
N LEU A 124 -10.73 -9.95 -2.40
CA LEU A 124 -10.32 -10.18 -1.01
C LEU A 124 -9.73 -11.58 -0.80
N ASP A 125 -10.17 -12.56 -1.59
CA ASP A 125 -9.63 -13.93 -1.59
C ASP A 125 -8.16 -14.01 -2.08
N ALA A 126 -7.66 -12.98 -2.76
CA ALA A 126 -6.26 -12.88 -3.18
C ALA A 126 -5.32 -12.44 -2.04
N GLY A 127 -5.84 -12.11 -0.85
CA GLY A 127 -5.08 -11.53 0.26
C GLY A 127 -3.91 -12.41 0.74
N SER A 128 -4.08 -13.73 0.71
CA SER A 128 -3.04 -14.71 1.02
C SER A 128 -1.86 -14.61 0.04
N HIS A 129 -2.14 -14.59 -1.25
CA HIS A 129 -1.12 -14.50 -2.30
C HIS A 129 -0.40 -13.16 -2.30
N VAL A 130 -1.13 -12.07 -2.05
CA VAL A 130 -0.57 -10.74 -1.85
C VAL A 130 0.41 -10.73 -0.67
N ALA A 131 0.07 -11.39 0.44
CA ALA A 131 0.97 -11.53 1.58
C ALA A 131 2.25 -12.28 1.19
N ASP A 132 2.14 -13.33 0.39
CA ASP A 132 3.30 -14.12 -0.06
C ASP A 132 4.28 -13.27 -0.89
N HIS A 133 3.79 -12.42 -1.81
CA HIS A 133 4.64 -11.44 -2.52
C HIS A 133 5.36 -10.49 -1.55
N LEU A 134 4.68 -10.01 -0.51
CA LEU A 134 5.28 -9.13 0.49
C LEU A 134 6.34 -9.85 1.32
N ILE A 135 6.09 -11.12 1.69
CA ILE A 135 6.99 -11.95 2.48
C ILE A 135 8.30 -12.19 1.74
N VAL A 136 8.28 -12.42 0.42
CA VAL A 136 9.50 -12.54 -0.40
C VAL A 136 10.36 -11.27 -0.30
N ILE A 137 9.75 -10.09 -0.34
CA ILE A 137 10.48 -8.81 -0.17
C ILE A 137 11.06 -8.74 1.24
N LEU A 138 10.27 -9.03 2.28
CA LEU A 138 10.73 -8.90 3.66
C LEU A 138 11.88 -9.87 3.97
N ILE A 139 11.80 -11.12 3.53
CA ILE A 139 12.85 -12.12 3.75
C ILE A 139 14.11 -11.78 2.96
N GLY A 140 13.98 -11.34 1.70
CA GLY A 140 15.14 -11.01 0.85
C GLY A 140 15.80 -9.67 1.18
N PHE A 141 15.12 -8.76 1.88
CA PHE A 141 15.61 -7.40 2.12
C PHE A 141 17.01 -7.29 2.75
N PRO A 142 17.39 -8.09 3.77
CA PRO A 142 18.71 -8.00 4.41
C PRO A 142 19.87 -8.23 3.43
N GLU A 143 19.66 -9.09 2.44
CA GLU A 143 20.66 -9.43 1.43
C GLU A 143 20.61 -8.45 0.25
N GLN A 144 19.41 -8.11 -0.21
CA GLN A 144 19.21 -7.41 -1.48
C GLN A 144 19.26 -5.87 -1.36
N SER A 145 19.01 -5.31 -0.17
CA SER A 145 18.85 -3.85 0.03
C SER A 145 20.05 -2.98 -0.36
N LYS A 146 21.26 -3.57 -0.45
CA LYS A 146 22.50 -2.85 -0.79
C LYS A 146 22.78 -2.78 -2.29
N THR A 147 21.99 -3.47 -3.11
CA THR A 147 22.23 -3.62 -4.55
C THR A 147 21.95 -2.32 -5.32
N SER A 148 20.88 -1.61 -4.97
CA SER A 148 20.53 -0.31 -5.56
C SER A 148 19.54 0.46 -4.69
N VAL A 149 19.32 1.74 -4.99
CA VAL A 149 18.30 2.55 -4.30
C VAL A 149 16.90 1.93 -4.42
N LEU A 150 16.56 1.33 -5.57
CA LEU A 150 15.30 0.61 -5.74
C LEU A 150 15.18 -0.56 -4.73
N HIS A 151 16.24 -1.33 -4.54
CA HIS A 151 16.24 -2.41 -3.56
C HIS A 151 16.20 -1.88 -2.12
N MET A 152 16.87 -0.77 -1.83
CA MET A 152 16.79 -0.10 -0.54
C MET A 152 15.37 0.41 -0.23
N CYS A 153 14.67 0.95 -1.23
CA CYS A 153 13.31 1.45 -1.11
C CYS A 153 12.23 0.35 -1.09
N SER A 154 12.58 -0.93 -1.27
CA SER A 154 11.59 -2.01 -1.29
C SER A 154 10.83 -2.15 0.03
N LEU A 155 11.49 -1.89 1.18
CA LEU A 155 10.85 -1.91 2.48
C LEU A 155 9.81 -0.79 2.61
N PHE A 156 10.10 0.40 2.06
CA PHE A 156 9.10 1.47 1.95
C PHE A 156 7.88 1.01 1.14
N HIS A 157 8.08 0.41 -0.02
CA HIS A 157 6.98 -0.08 -0.85
C HIS A 157 6.16 -1.17 -0.15
N ALA A 158 6.81 -2.09 0.55
CA ALA A 158 6.14 -3.14 1.30
C ALA A 158 5.23 -2.56 2.41
N PHE A 159 5.72 -1.60 3.18
CA PHE A 159 4.95 -0.99 4.26
C PHE A 159 3.85 -0.03 3.77
N ILE A 160 4.07 0.71 2.68
CA ILE A 160 3.02 1.52 2.05
C ILE A 160 1.92 0.62 1.50
N PHE A 161 2.28 -0.48 0.84
CA PHE A 161 1.31 -1.44 0.37
C PHE A 161 0.50 -2.02 1.54
N ALA A 162 1.15 -2.41 2.63
CA ALA A 162 0.46 -2.96 3.79
C ALA A 162 -0.52 -1.95 4.44
N GLN A 163 -0.19 -0.64 4.44
CA GLN A 163 -1.13 0.42 4.83
C GLN A 163 -2.33 0.47 3.88
N LEU A 164 -2.08 0.53 2.57
CA LEU A 164 -3.11 0.58 1.53
C LEU A 164 -4.02 -0.64 1.57
N TRP A 165 -3.47 -1.85 1.72
CA TRP A 165 -4.22 -3.10 1.83
C TRP A 165 -5.14 -3.11 3.04
N THR A 166 -4.63 -2.66 4.20
CA THR A 166 -5.42 -2.59 5.44
C THR A 166 -6.61 -1.63 5.27
N VAL A 167 -6.36 -0.42 4.75
CA VAL A 167 -7.42 0.57 4.51
C VAL A 167 -8.37 0.10 3.41
N TYR A 168 -7.87 -0.57 2.36
CA TYR A 168 -8.68 -1.15 1.29
C TYR A 168 -9.67 -2.19 1.80
N CYS A 169 -9.21 -3.13 2.63
CA CYS A 169 -10.09 -4.12 3.26
C CYS A 169 -11.14 -3.45 4.15
N GLU A 170 -10.73 -2.45 4.95
CA GLU A 170 -11.66 -1.73 5.82
C GLU A 170 -12.71 -0.93 5.05
N GLN A 171 -12.32 -0.23 3.99
CA GLN A 171 -13.27 0.50 3.14
C GLN A 171 -14.18 -0.44 2.35
N SER A 172 -13.69 -1.64 1.99
CA SER A 172 -14.53 -2.69 1.41
C SER A 172 -15.61 -3.15 2.39
N ALA A 173 -15.26 -3.27 3.68
CA ALA A 173 -16.20 -3.70 4.70
C ALA A 173 -17.37 -2.72 4.95
N VAL A 174 -17.22 -1.45 4.57
CA VAL A 174 -18.25 -0.40 4.75
C VAL A 174 -18.96 -0.06 3.44
N ALA A 175 -18.60 -0.72 2.33
CA ALA A 175 -19.21 -0.48 1.03
C ALA A 175 -20.69 -0.85 0.99
N THR A 176 -21.54 0.15 0.77
CA THR A 176 -22.99 -0.04 0.63
C THR A 176 -23.30 -0.77 -0.69
N ASN A 177 -24.38 -1.57 -0.72
CA ASN A 177 -24.93 -2.30 -1.88
C ASN A 177 -24.41 -3.72 -2.21
N VAL A 178 -23.60 -4.34 -1.36
CA VAL A 178 -23.33 -5.80 -1.39
C VAL A 178 -24.51 -6.57 -0.73
N GLN A 179 -24.98 -7.67 -1.34
CA GLN A 179 -25.90 -8.61 -0.69
C GLN A 179 -25.18 -9.29 0.50
N ASN A 180 -25.86 -9.56 1.63
CA ASN A 180 -25.23 -10.08 2.86
C ASN A 180 -24.11 -9.20 3.44
N GLN A 181 -24.34 -7.88 3.52
CA GLN A 181 -23.43 -6.88 4.07
C GLN A 181 -22.61 -7.35 5.28
N ASN A 182 -23.26 -7.85 6.34
CA ASN A 182 -22.58 -8.23 7.57
C ASN A 182 -21.54 -9.35 7.35
N GLU A 183 -21.83 -10.32 6.49
CA GLU A 183 -20.93 -11.43 6.16
C GLU A 183 -19.74 -10.94 5.32
N PHE A 184 -20.00 -10.08 4.35
CA PHE A 184 -18.96 -9.45 3.53
C PHE A 184 -18.05 -8.56 4.36
N SER A 185 -18.61 -7.71 5.24
CA SER A 185 -17.86 -6.86 6.16
C SER A 185 -16.94 -7.68 7.07
N PHE A 186 -17.48 -8.77 7.64
CA PHE A 186 -16.69 -9.66 8.49
C PHE A 186 -15.55 -10.32 7.71
N THR A 187 -15.84 -10.81 6.50
CA THR A 187 -14.83 -11.40 5.60
C THR A 187 -13.71 -10.42 5.29
N ALA A 188 -14.02 -9.19 4.92
CA ALA A 188 -13.01 -8.17 4.61
C ALA A 188 -12.10 -7.84 5.81
N ILE A 189 -12.67 -7.74 7.01
CA ILE A 189 -11.88 -7.53 8.24
C ILE A 189 -11.00 -8.75 8.53
N LEU A 190 -11.53 -9.97 8.41
CA LEU A 190 -10.76 -11.20 8.61
C LEU A 190 -9.62 -11.33 7.60
N THR A 191 -9.84 -11.03 6.32
CA THR A 191 -8.82 -11.03 5.27
C THR A 191 -7.64 -10.12 5.64
N ALA A 192 -7.91 -8.93 6.18
CA ALA A 192 -6.85 -8.03 6.62
C ALA A 192 -6.08 -8.59 7.83
N LEU A 193 -6.77 -9.21 8.79
CA LEU A 193 -6.13 -9.83 9.95
C LEU A 193 -5.30 -11.05 9.57
N GLU A 194 -5.77 -11.87 8.63
CA GLU A 194 -5.03 -13.01 8.08
C GLU A 194 -3.77 -12.54 7.33
N PHE A 195 -3.89 -11.49 6.52
CA PHE A 195 -2.72 -10.88 5.89
C PHE A 195 -1.65 -10.51 6.94
N TRP A 196 -2.06 -9.87 8.03
CA TRP A 196 -1.13 -9.47 9.09
C TRP A 196 -0.58 -10.64 9.90
N SER A 197 -1.34 -11.72 10.11
CA SER A 197 -0.84 -12.92 10.78
C SER A 197 0.27 -13.61 9.98
N ARG A 198 0.22 -13.53 8.64
CA ARG A 198 1.25 -14.05 7.74
C ARG A 198 2.47 -13.14 7.63
N VAL A 199 2.26 -11.83 7.54
CA VAL A 199 3.34 -10.85 7.31
C VAL A 199 4.16 -10.56 8.58
N THR A 200 3.51 -10.51 9.75
CA THR A 200 4.17 -10.12 11.01
C THR A 200 5.38 -11.01 11.38
N PRO A 201 5.35 -12.34 11.22
CA PRO A 201 6.54 -13.19 11.44
C PRO A 201 7.76 -12.74 10.64
N SER A 202 7.60 -12.32 9.38
CA SER A 202 8.72 -11.86 8.53
C SER A 202 9.26 -10.51 9.00
N ILE A 203 8.40 -9.63 9.54
CA ILE A 203 8.81 -8.36 10.18
C ILE A 203 9.65 -8.65 11.43
N LEU A 204 9.22 -9.60 12.27
CA LEU A 204 9.97 -10.02 13.46
C LEU A 204 11.34 -10.60 13.09
N GLN A 205 11.39 -11.42 12.04
CA GLN A 205 12.63 -11.97 11.52
C GLN A 205 13.57 -10.85 11.06
N LEU A 206 13.07 -9.85 10.32
CA LEU A 206 13.84 -8.66 9.93
C LEU A 206 14.44 -7.94 11.14
N MET A 207 13.63 -7.70 12.18
CA MET A 207 14.09 -7.06 13.41
C MET A 207 15.17 -7.87 14.13
N ALA A 208 15.20 -9.19 13.97
CA ALA A 208 16.21 -10.04 14.60
C ALA A 208 17.60 -9.98 13.91
N HIS A 209 17.72 -9.39 12.71
CA HIS A 209 19.00 -9.41 11.97
C HIS A 209 20.13 -8.60 12.62
N ASN A 210 19.91 -7.31 12.87
CA ASN A 210 20.90 -6.43 13.52
C ASN A 210 20.25 -5.13 14.02
N LYS A 211 20.98 -4.35 14.83
CA LYS A 211 20.48 -3.11 15.44
C LYS A 211 20.01 -2.05 14.43
N VAL A 212 20.72 -1.90 13.30
CA VAL A 212 20.33 -0.94 12.25
C VAL A 212 19.01 -1.36 11.61
N MET A 213 18.83 -2.66 11.41
CA MET A 213 17.59 -3.23 10.89
C MET A 213 16.43 -3.06 11.87
N VAL A 214 16.65 -3.25 13.17
CA VAL A 214 15.63 -2.97 14.21
C VAL A 214 15.10 -1.55 14.09
N GLU A 215 15.97 -0.56 14.05
CA GLU A 215 15.56 0.84 13.99
C GLU A 215 14.83 1.16 12.68
N MET A 216 15.35 0.69 11.55
CA MET A 216 14.73 0.87 10.23
C MET A 216 13.33 0.24 10.16
N VAL A 217 13.18 -1.01 10.60
CA VAL A 217 11.90 -1.70 10.59
C VAL A 217 10.92 -1.04 11.56
N CYS A 218 11.35 -0.67 12.76
CA CYS A 218 10.52 0.06 13.72
C CYS A 218 10.07 1.43 13.16
N LEU A 219 10.92 2.16 12.45
CA LEU A 219 10.54 3.39 11.76
C LEU A 219 9.36 3.14 10.79
N HIS A 220 9.42 2.06 10.01
CA HIS A 220 8.34 1.71 9.10
C HIS A 220 7.07 1.26 9.81
N VAL A 221 7.17 0.42 10.85
CA VAL A 221 6.00 -0.02 11.64
C VAL A 221 5.34 1.16 12.35
N ILE A 222 6.11 2.07 12.98
CA ILE A 222 5.58 3.27 13.63
C ILE A 222 4.87 4.16 12.60
N SER A 223 5.48 4.38 11.43
CA SER A 223 4.86 5.17 10.36
C SER A 223 3.57 4.54 9.84
N LEU A 224 3.49 3.20 9.82
CA LEU A 224 2.29 2.47 9.49
C LEU A 224 1.19 2.65 10.55
N MET A 225 1.54 2.56 11.84
CA MET A 225 0.60 2.77 12.93
C MET A 225 0.03 4.20 12.92
N GLU A 226 0.87 5.21 12.66
CA GLU A 226 0.43 6.60 12.49
C GLU A 226 -0.53 6.76 11.31
N ALA A 227 -0.22 6.14 10.16
CA ALA A 227 -1.08 6.17 8.98
C ALA A 227 -2.47 5.56 9.27
N LEU A 228 -2.51 4.40 9.90
CA LEU A 228 -3.77 3.76 10.25
C LEU A 228 -4.55 4.54 11.32
N GLN A 229 -3.85 5.18 12.26
CA GLN A 229 -4.46 6.08 13.24
C GLN A 229 -5.03 7.34 12.58
N GLU A 230 -4.32 7.96 11.63
CA GLU A 230 -4.82 9.11 10.85
C GLU A 230 -6.11 8.76 10.09
N CYS A 231 -6.20 7.53 9.58
CA CYS A 231 -7.39 7.00 8.92
C CYS A 231 -8.52 6.56 9.89
N ASN A 232 -8.33 6.65 11.21
CA ASN A 232 -9.23 6.11 12.24
C ASN A 232 -9.55 4.61 12.03
N SER A 233 -8.54 3.82 11.68
CA SER A 233 -8.75 2.41 11.37
C SER A 233 -9.23 1.60 12.58
N THR A 234 -10.31 0.85 12.38
CA THR A 234 -10.84 -0.14 13.32
C THR A 234 -9.99 -1.40 13.36
N ILE A 235 -9.37 -1.77 12.23
CA ILE A 235 -8.46 -2.91 12.15
C ILE A 235 -7.19 -2.61 12.96
N PHE A 236 -6.70 -1.37 12.95
CA PHE A 236 -5.56 -0.95 13.76
C PHE A 236 -5.76 -1.26 15.25
N VAL A 237 -6.95 -1.01 15.80
CA VAL A 237 -7.27 -1.31 17.21
C VAL A 237 -7.04 -2.78 17.55
N LYS A 238 -7.31 -3.69 16.59
CA LYS A 238 -7.10 -5.13 16.75
C LYS A 238 -5.63 -5.55 16.61
N LEU A 239 -4.81 -4.75 15.93
CA LEU A 239 -3.38 -5.05 15.69
C LEU A 239 -2.45 -4.48 16.78
N ILE A 240 -2.87 -3.44 17.49
CA ILE A 240 -2.08 -2.81 18.58
C ILE A 240 -1.58 -3.82 19.62
N PRO A 241 -2.39 -4.76 20.15
CA PRO A 241 -1.93 -5.69 21.17
C PRO A 241 -0.74 -6.55 20.73
N MET A 242 -0.56 -6.75 19.42
CA MET A 242 0.56 -7.50 18.86
C MET A 242 1.76 -6.60 18.54
N TRP A 243 1.56 -5.46 17.89
CA TRP A 243 2.66 -4.62 17.44
C TRP A 243 3.30 -3.76 18.54
N LEU A 244 2.51 -3.32 19.51
CA LEU A 244 3.04 -2.44 20.55
C LEU A 244 4.08 -3.17 21.41
N PRO A 245 3.83 -4.39 21.92
CA PRO A 245 4.85 -5.17 22.63
C PRO A 245 6.07 -5.50 21.76
N MET A 246 5.84 -5.80 20.47
CA MET A 246 6.91 -6.06 19.50
C MET A 246 7.91 -4.89 19.41
N ILE A 247 7.42 -3.65 19.29
CA ILE A 247 8.28 -2.46 19.22
C ILE A 247 8.88 -2.15 20.60
N GLN A 248 8.09 -2.25 21.67
CA GLN A 248 8.53 -1.94 23.04
C GLN A 248 9.69 -2.84 23.51
N SER A 249 9.68 -4.11 23.13
CA SER A 249 10.79 -5.03 23.42
C SER A 249 12.14 -4.56 22.83
N ASN A 250 12.09 -3.68 21.84
CA ASN A 250 13.23 -3.13 21.11
C ASN A 250 13.47 -1.63 21.40
N ILE A 251 12.78 -1.03 22.38
CA ILE A 251 12.78 0.42 22.61
C ILE A 251 14.19 1.02 22.81
N LYS A 252 15.09 0.27 23.45
CA LYS A 252 16.50 0.65 23.68
C LYS A 252 17.33 0.83 22.40
N HIS A 253 16.83 0.32 21.27
CA HIS A 253 17.46 0.43 19.96
C HIS A 253 16.88 1.55 19.11
N LEU A 254 15.87 2.28 19.61
CA LEU A 254 15.20 3.34 18.88
C LEU A 254 15.79 4.70 19.25
N SER A 255 15.99 5.56 18.25
CA SER A 255 16.26 6.98 18.48
C SER A 255 15.15 7.67 19.28
N GLY A 256 15.50 8.74 20.00
CA GLY A 256 14.55 9.51 20.82
C GLY A 256 13.35 10.03 20.02
N GLY A 257 13.55 10.40 18.75
CA GLY A 257 12.46 10.81 17.87
C GLY A 257 11.44 9.70 17.60
N LEU A 258 11.88 8.45 17.41
CA LEU A 258 10.97 7.31 17.25
C LEU A 258 10.25 6.97 18.55
N GLN A 259 10.92 7.07 19.70
CA GLN A 259 10.30 6.85 21.00
C GLN A 259 9.17 7.85 21.27
N LEU A 260 9.38 9.14 20.94
CA LEU A 260 8.35 10.18 21.06
C LEU A 260 7.14 9.92 20.16
N ARG A 261 7.38 9.49 18.92
CA ARG A 261 6.30 9.10 17.99
C ARG A 261 5.50 7.92 18.51
N LEU A 262 6.17 6.88 19.02
CA LEU A 262 5.52 5.72 19.64
C LEU A 262 4.65 6.13 20.85
N GLN A 263 5.17 7.01 21.71
CA GLN A 263 4.43 7.53 22.86
C GLN A 263 3.18 8.31 22.43
N ALA A 264 3.27 9.14 21.38
CA ALA A 264 2.12 9.87 20.85
C ALA A 264 1.02 8.92 20.37
N ILE A 265 1.39 7.82 19.68
CA ILE A 265 0.44 6.80 19.24
C ILE A 265 -0.27 6.17 20.45
N GLN A 266 0.47 5.77 21.48
CA GLN A 266 -0.09 5.17 22.69
C GLN A 266 -1.08 6.09 23.40
N ASN A 267 -0.74 7.37 23.55
CA ASN A 267 -1.62 8.37 24.17
C ASN A 267 -2.95 8.48 23.41
N ASN A 268 -2.88 8.55 22.07
CA ASN A 268 -4.05 8.65 21.21
C ASN A 268 -4.92 7.38 21.26
N VAL A 269 -4.32 6.19 21.33
CA VAL A 269 -5.04 4.91 21.47
C VAL A 269 -5.84 4.87 22.77
N ASN A 270 -5.22 5.27 23.88
CA ASN A 270 -5.89 5.32 25.18
C ASN A 270 -7.10 6.26 25.17
N HIS A 271 -7.00 7.41 24.49
CA HIS A 271 -8.12 8.32 24.30
C HIS A 271 -9.21 7.76 23.38
N HIS A 272 -8.84 6.97 22.37
CA HIS A 272 -9.80 6.40 21.42
C HIS A 272 -10.62 5.27 22.05
N SER A 273 -10.00 4.40 22.84
CA SER A 273 -10.67 3.34 23.61
C SER A 273 -11.69 3.87 24.63
N LEU A 274 -11.50 5.11 25.11
CA LEU A 274 -12.44 5.79 26.00
C LEU A 274 -13.64 6.43 25.27
N ARG A 275 -13.58 6.57 23.93
CA ARG A 275 -14.59 7.26 23.10
C ARG A 275 -15.49 6.32 22.28
N THR A 276 -15.21 5.01 22.22
CA THR A 276 -16.00 4.08 21.41
C THR A 276 -17.37 3.80 22.03
N LEU A 277 -18.35 4.67 21.74
CA LEU A 277 -19.74 4.23 21.62
C LEU A 277 -19.94 3.62 20.23
N PRO A 278 -20.55 2.42 20.12
CA PRO A 278 -20.81 1.79 18.83
C PRO A 278 -21.97 2.51 18.13
N GLY A 279 -21.77 3.02 16.92
CA GLY A 279 -22.87 3.54 16.10
C GLY A 279 -22.57 4.72 15.16
N SER A 280 -21.39 5.33 15.19
CA SER A 280 -21.06 6.38 14.23
C SER A 280 -20.73 5.75 12.88
N GLY A 281 -21.64 5.84 11.90
CA GLY A 281 -21.32 5.62 10.49
C GLY A 281 -20.14 6.49 10.03
N GLN A 282 -19.66 6.31 8.80
CA GLN A 282 -18.60 7.16 8.22
C GLN A 282 -18.96 8.64 8.39
N SER A 283 -18.34 9.30 9.36
CA SER A 283 -18.54 10.71 9.60
C SER A 283 -17.85 11.49 8.48
N SER A 284 -18.36 12.67 8.14
CA SER A 284 -17.72 13.58 7.18
C SER A 284 -16.25 13.86 7.53
N ALA A 285 -15.93 13.86 8.83
CA ALA A 285 -14.57 13.96 9.36
C ALA A 285 -13.69 12.76 9.01
N GLY A 286 -14.21 11.53 9.11
CA GLY A 286 -13.49 10.30 8.75
C GLY A 286 -13.13 10.25 7.25
N LEU A 287 -14.06 10.65 6.39
CA LEU A 287 -13.81 10.75 4.94
C LEU A 287 -12.79 11.84 4.61
N GLY A 288 -12.82 12.97 5.35
CA GLY A 288 -11.84 14.04 5.22
C GLY A 288 -10.41 13.58 5.56
N ALA A 289 -10.26 12.81 6.65
CA ALA A 289 -8.99 12.24 7.07
C ALA A 289 -8.44 11.23 6.05
N LEU A 290 -9.30 10.33 5.54
CA LEU A 290 -8.93 9.39 4.48
C LEU A 290 -8.43 10.12 3.22
N ARG A 291 -9.15 11.13 2.73
CA ARG A 291 -8.74 11.91 1.54
C ARG A 291 -7.41 12.65 1.75
N LYS A 292 -7.15 13.13 2.97
CA LYS A 292 -5.87 13.75 3.31
C LYS A 292 -4.75 12.71 3.25
N TRP A 293 -4.94 11.57 3.92
CA TRP A 293 -3.97 10.48 3.92
C TRP A 293 -3.68 9.96 2.50
N LEU A 294 -4.70 9.76 1.66
CA LEU A 294 -4.53 9.32 0.26
C LEU A 294 -3.65 10.29 -0.54
N ARG A 295 -3.87 11.61 -0.41
CA ARG A 295 -3.03 12.62 -1.07
C ARG A 295 -1.59 12.60 -0.57
N CYS A 296 -1.38 12.46 0.74
CA CYS A 296 -0.04 12.34 1.31
C CYS A 296 0.67 11.06 0.85
N THR A 297 -0.05 9.93 0.78
CA THR A 297 0.48 8.64 0.32
C THR A 297 0.85 8.69 -1.16
N GLN A 298 -0.02 9.27 -2.00
CA GLN A 298 0.29 9.56 -3.41
C GLN A 298 1.60 10.33 -3.54
N PHE A 299 1.74 11.43 -2.80
CA PHE A 299 2.93 12.27 -2.87
C PHE A 299 4.19 11.49 -2.46
N LYS A 300 4.15 10.78 -1.33
CA LYS A 300 5.27 9.96 -0.85
C LYS A 300 5.67 8.89 -1.86
N MET A 301 4.70 8.18 -2.44
CA MET A 301 4.96 7.16 -3.46
C MET A 301 5.63 7.76 -4.71
N ALA A 302 5.10 8.88 -5.22
CA ALA A 302 5.67 9.56 -6.37
C ALA A 302 7.13 10.01 -6.13
N GLN A 303 7.40 10.58 -4.96
CA GLN A 303 8.75 11.05 -4.59
C GLN A 303 9.76 9.90 -4.49
N VAL A 304 9.39 8.78 -3.86
CA VAL A 304 10.28 7.61 -3.75
C VAL A 304 10.56 6.99 -5.11
N GLU A 305 9.57 6.94 -6.02
CA GLU A 305 9.80 6.47 -7.39
C GLU A 305 10.75 7.38 -8.17
N ILE A 306 10.56 8.71 -8.09
CA ILE A 306 11.45 9.68 -8.74
C ILE A 306 12.89 9.51 -8.23
N GLN A 307 13.08 9.45 -6.91
CA GLN A 307 14.40 9.27 -6.30
C GLN A 307 15.06 7.94 -6.71
N SER A 308 14.28 6.85 -6.72
CA SER A 308 14.77 5.53 -7.12
C SER A 308 15.17 5.49 -8.59
N SER A 309 14.37 6.13 -9.45
CA SER A 309 14.61 6.24 -10.89
C SER A 309 15.84 7.10 -11.20
N GLU A 310 15.97 8.27 -10.57
CA GLU A 310 17.12 9.16 -10.75
C GLU A 310 18.42 8.46 -10.31
N ALA A 311 18.40 7.79 -9.16
CA ALA A 311 19.57 7.03 -8.69
C ALA A 311 19.93 5.88 -9.63
N ALA A 312 18.96 5.20 -10.25
CA ALA A 312 19.24 4.14 -11.22
C ALA A 312 19.84 4.70 -12.53
N SER A 313 19.36 5.85 -13.00
CA SER A 313 19.83 6.50 -14.24
C SER A 313 21.27 7.05 -14.15
N GLN A 314 21.79 7.30 -12.95
CA GLN A 314 23.18 7.73 -12.76
C GLN A 314 24.21 6.62 -13.09
N PHE A 315 23.82 5.35 -13.01
CA PHE A 315 24.70 4.21 -13.28
C PHE A 315 24.60 3.70 -14.73
N TYR A 316 23.53 4.05 -15.43
CA TYR A 316 23.31 3.73 -16.84
C TYR A 316 22.69 4.94 -17.55
N PRO A 317 23.50 5.86 -18.10
CA PRO A 317 22.97 6.97 -18.88
C PRO A 317 22.23 6.41 -20.10
N LEU A 318 20.96 6.82 -20.24
CA LEU A 318 20.09 6.54 -21.39
C LEU A 318 20.66 7.12 -22.69
#